data_AF-A0A2E0YDY7-F1
#
_entry.id   AF-A0A2E0YDY7-F1
#
_cell.length_a   1.000
_cell.length_b   1.000
_cell.length_c   1.000
_cell.angle_alpha   90.00
_cell.angle_beta   90.00
_cell.angle_gamma   90.00
#
_symmetry.space_group_name_H-M   'P 1'
#
loop_
_entity.id
_entity.type
_entity.pdbx_description
1 polymer ?
#
loop_
_entity_poly.entity_id
_entity_poly.type
_entity_poly.pdbx_seq_one_letter_code
_entity_poly.pdbx_strand_id
1 'polypeptide(L)'
;MGMRILLVSRLYPLPENPGRGIFVQDHVHLLKSLGHEVEVLHVLPRMFKFQESRRSTMEGVSTAPKSYEIGGQKVSTIRHIEWPNWPGLTKNSIKRVSKKHRVEKPDVIIAHTLWPSGILASLLASRFKVPLISVIHGHDIDVAYQKNWLKKHIDLLMKQSHEVIAVSHRLQRQDMRVIPCHVSVGTEWQQPLRKWKGDWRNDRIELLFPADPRRPEKNHLLCLKTGQELESRGWQVGLTVLKKQPRSVVWDRMVTADVTLITSTREGGPLVAKEAVSCGCPVVSVDVGDISEWLGKAYDATPKALADGIEEILRDGQEITLPQKFSFDDVSLRWKDLLESL
;
A
#
# COMPACT_ATOMS: atom_id res chain seq x y z
N MET A 1 16.33 22.46 -6.37
CA MET A 1 15.61 23.03 -7.53
C MET A 1 14.30 22.26 -7.69
N GLY A 2 13.18 22.95 -7.88
CA GLY A 2 11.88 22.29 -8.02
C GLY A 2 11.73 21.64 -9.40
N MET A 3 11.75 20.31 -9.45
CA MET A 3 11.40 19.52 -10.64
C MET A 3 9.90 19.44 -10.89
N ARG A 4 9.52 19.24 -12.15
CA ARG A 4 8.19 18.81 -12.57
C ARG A 4 8.13 17.29 -12.70
N ILE A 5 7.34 16.67 -11.85
CA ILE A 5 7.21 15.21 -11.73
C ILE A 5 5.86 14.77 -12.28
N LEU A 6 5.88 13.86 -13.25
CA LEU A 6 4.68 13.13 -13.66
C LEU A 6 4.61 11.81 -12.91
N LEU A 7 3.67 11.69 -11.98
CA LEU A 7 3.41 10.45 -11.26
C LEU A 7 2.33 9.65 -11.97
N VAL A 8 2.67 8.43 -12.40
CA VAL A 8 1.76 7.53 -13.11
C VAL A 8 1.45 6.35 -12.21
N SER A 9 0.18 6.09 -11.91
CA SER A 9 -0.19 4.99 -11.02
C SER A 9 -1.50 4.33 -11.41
N ARG A 10 -1.60 3.02 -11.17
CA ARG A 10 -2.90 2.34 -11.14
C ARG A 10 -3.58 2.55 -9.79
N LEU A 11 -2.83 2.58 -8.69
CA LEU A 11 -3.34 2.71 -7.33
C LEU A 11 -3.20 4.16 -6.86
N TYR A 12 -4.33 4.85 -6.77
CA TYR A 12 -4.47 6.18 -6.21
C TYR A 12 -5.88 6.34 -5.64
N PRO A 13 -6.09 7.20 -4.62
CA PRO A 13 -7.42 7.42 -4.06
C PRO A 13 -8.46 7.80 -5.11
N LEU A 14 -9.67 7.29 -4.94
CA LEU A 14 -10.85 7.65 -5.72
C LEU A 14 -11.88 8.29 -4.79
N PRO A 15 -12.77 9.17 -5.28
CA PRO A 15 -13.84 9.75 -4.46
C PRO A 15 -14.71 8.69 -3.76
N GLU A 16 -15.03 7.60 -4.45
CA GLU A 16 -15.82 6.48 -3.89
C GLU A 16 -14.96 5.46 -3.10
N ASN A 17 -13.64 5.61 -3.09
CA ASN A 17 -12.71 4.70 -2.43
C ASN A 17 -11.43 5.44 -1.96
N PRO A 18 -11.54 6.25 -0.90
CA PRO A 18 -10.46 7.15 -0.48
C PRO A 18 -9.24 6.43 0.11
N GLY A 19 -9.42 5.25 0.71
CA GLY A 19 -8.31 4.46 1.27
C GLY A 19 -7.46 3.73 0.21
N ARG A 20 -7.89 3.72 -1.06
CA ARG A 20 -7.21 3.00 -2.13
C ARG A 20 -5.91 3.70 -2.52
N GLY A 21 -4.78 3.00 -2.44
CA GLY A 21 -3.50 3.54 -2.91
C GLY A 21 -3.05 4.78 -2.13
N ILE A 22 -3.44 4.89 -0.86
CA ILE A 22 -3.15 6.04 0.00
C ILE A 22 -1.65 6.33 0.12
N PHE A 23 -0.81 5.29 0.11
CA PHE A 23 0.65 5.42 0.09
C PHE A 23 1.19 6.18 -1.14
N VAL A 24 0.47 6.17 -2.28
CA VAL A 24 0.85 6.98 -3.45
C VAL A 24 0.48 8.44 -3.22
N GLN A 25 -0.65 8.71 -2.58
CA GLN A 25 -1.00 10.07 -2.17
C GLN A 25 0.01 10.62 -1.17
N ASP A 26 0.46 9.82 -0.19
CA ASP A 26 1.50 10.20 0.75
C ASP A 26 2.81 10.54 0.02
N HIS A 27 3.19 9.73 -0.97
CA HIS A 27 4.37 10.02 -1.76
C HIS A 27 4.24 11.32 -2.57
N VAL A 28 3.06 11.62 -3.13
CA VAL A 28 2.79 12.91 -3.78
C VAL A 28 2.97 14.07 -2.80
N HIS A 29 2.45 13.95 -1.57
CA HIS A 29 2.60 14.99 -0.55
C HIS A 29 4.08 15.18 -0.17
N LEU A 30 4.82 14.09 0.01
CA LEU A 30 6.26 14.14 0.28
C LEU A 30 7.01 14.87 -0.85
N LEU A 31 6.80 14.51 -2.11
CA LEU A 31 7.46 15.16 -3.24
C LEU A 31 7.13 16.65 -3.31
N LYS A 32 5.88 17.04 -3.04
CA LYS A 32 5.48 18.46 -2.99
C LYS A 32 6.13 19.21 -1.84
N SER A 33 6.30 18.57 -0.68
CA SER A 33 6.99 19.15 0.47
C SER A 33 8.46 19.46 0.20
N LEU A 34 9.08 18.69 -0.70
CA LEU A 34 10.45 18.92 -1.20
C LEU A 34 10.51 20.06 -2.24
N GLY A 35 9.39 20.71 -2.55
CA GLY A 35 9.30 21.83 -3.49
C GLY A 35 9.12 21.42 -4.96
N HIS A 36 8.71 20.18 -5.23
CA HIS A 36 8.43 19.70 -6.58
C HIS A 36 6.99 19.98 -7.03
N GLU A 37 6.80 20.24 -8.32
CA GLU A 37 5.48 20.25 -8.95
C GLU A 37 5.12 18.82 -9.33
N VAL A 38 3.97 18.31 -8.86
CA VAL A 38 3.56 16.92 -9.11
C VAL A 38 2.23 16.87 -9.84
N GLU A 39 2.23 16.30 -11.05
CA GLU A 39 1.03 15.93 -11.79
C GLU A 39 0.74 14.43 -11.62
N VAL A 40 -0.50 14.06 -11.31
CA VAL A 40 -0.90 12.66 -11.12
C VAL A 40 -1.75 12.17 -12.28
N LEU A 41 -1.26 11.13 -12.95
CA LEU A 41 -1.95 10.41 -14.02
C LEU A 41 -2.42 9.04 -13.55
N HIS A 42 -3.72 8.92 -13.33
CA HIS A 42 -4.37 7.71 -12.83
C HIS A 42 -4.77 6.78 -13.97
N VAL A 43 -4.09 5.63 -14.07
CA VAL A 43 -4.26 4.66 -15.15
C VAL A 43 -5.28 3.60 -14.76
N LEU A 44 -6.49 3.73 -15.30
CA LEU A 44 -7.62 2.87 -14.95
C LEU A 44 -8.10 2.02 -16.13
N PRO A 45 -8.53 0.77 -15.90
CA PRO A 45 -9.20 -0.01 -16.94
C PRO A 45 -10.60 0.57 -17.22
N ARG A 46 -11.09 0.37 -18.44
CA ARG A 46 -12.50 0.45 -18.77
C ARG A 46 -13.17 -0.83 -18.30
N MET A 47 -14.14 -0.69 -17.42
CA MET A 47 -14.86 -1.82 -16.86
C MET A 47 -16.30 -1.42 -16.53
N PHE A 48 -17.18 -2.42 -16.49
CA PHE A 48 -18.56 -2.25 -16.07
C PHE A 48 -18.68 -2.30 -14.54
N LYS A 49 -19.69 -1.65 -13.97
CA LYS A 49 -19.90 -1.57 -12.52
C LYS A 49 -19.96 -2.94 -11.82
N PHE A 50 -20.58 -3.95 -12.45
CA PHE A 50 -20.65 -5.30 -11.89
C PHE A 50 -19.28 -6.01 -11.81
N GLN A 51 -18.28 -5.54 -12.56
CA GLN A 51 -16.92 -6.08 -12.52
C GLN A 51 -16.11 -5.52 -11.33
N GLU A 52 -16.57 -4.44 -10.71
CA GLU A 52 -15.92 -3.83 -9.53
C GLU A 52 -16.07 -4.70 -8.29
N SER A 53 -17.27 -5.26 -8.07
CA SER A 53 -17.64 -5.96 -6.83
C SER A 53 -16.75 -7.15 -6.51
N ARG A 54 -16.09 -7.72 -7.53
CA ARG A 54 -15.14 -8.84 -7.41
C ARG A 54 -13.79 -8.44 -6.83
N ARG A 55 -13.43 -7.15 -6.81
CA ARG A 55 -12.14 -6.64 -6.34
C ARG A 55 -12.36 -5.34 -5.59
N SER A 56 -12.19 -5.32 -4.28
CA SER A 56 -12.37 -4.10 -3.46
C SER A 56 -11.47 -2.94 -3.88
N THR A 57 -10.31 -3.22 -4.51
CA THR A 57 -9.44 -2.20 -5.10
C THR A 57 -9.91 -1.66 -6.45
N MET A 58 -10.95 -2.23 -7.07
CA MET A 58 -11.55 -1.74 -8.31
C MET A 58 -12.87 -0.99 -8.07
N GLU A 59 -13.31 -0.91 -6.82
CA GLU A 59 -14.54 -0.22 -6.47
C GLU A 59 -14.40 1.29 -6.71
N GLY A 60 -15.35 1.87 -7.45
CA GLY A 60 -15.33 3.25 -7.93
C GLY A 60 -14.57 3.47 -9.25
N VAL A 61 -13.96 2.43 -9.84
CA VAL A 61 -13.17 2.58 -11.08
C VAL A 61 -14.05 2.82 -12.30
N SER A 62 -15.22 2.21 -12.41
CA SER A 62 -16.13 2.39 -13.56
C SER A 62 -16.72 3.80 -13.61
N THR A 63 -16.95 4.42 -12.46
CA THR A 63 -17.53 5.77 -12.32
C THR A 63 -16.47 6.87 -12.19
N ALA A 64 -15.19 6.53 -12.02
CA ALA A 64 -14.10 7.50 -11.86
C ALA A 64 -14.14 8.64 -12.91
N PRO A 65 -14.20 9.92 -12.49
CA PRO A 65 -14.20 11.07 -13.38
C PRO A 65 -12.96 11.14 -14.28
N LYS A 66 -13.05 11.88 -15.39
CA LYS A 66 -11.90 12.16 -16.27
C LYS A 66 -10.81 12.99 -15.57
N SER A 67 -11.22 13.85 -14.64
CA SER A 67 -10.36 14.61 -13.76
C SER A 67 -11.09 14.83 -12.44
N TYR A 68 -10.36 14.81 -11.33
CA TYR A 68 -10.91 15.06 -10.00
C TYR A 68 -9.82 15.62 -9.08
N GLU A 69 -10.24 16.11 -7.92
CA GLU A 69 -9.35 16.63 -6.89
C GLU A 69 -9.52 15.84 -5.59
N ILE A 70 -8.41 15.44 -4.97
CA ILE A 70 -8.43 14.76 -3.67
C ILE A 70 -7.19 15.17 -2.87
N GLY A 71 -7.41 15.67 -1.65
CA GLY A 71 -6.33 16.23 -0.81
C GLY A 71 -5.58 17.38 -1.50
N GLY A 72 -6.30 18.29 -2.18
CA GLY A 72 -5.68 19.43 -2.89
C GLY A 72 -4.84 19.04 -4.12
N GLN A 73 -4.85 17.77 -4.53
CA GLN A 73 -4.13 17.29 -5.70
C GLN A 73 -5.09 17.08 -6.86
N LYS A 74 -4.83 17.77 -7.98
CA LYS A 74 -5.51 17.51 -9.25
C LYS A 74 -5.00 16.20 -9.84
N VAL A 75 -5.94 15.33 -10.24
CA VAL A 75 -5.67 14.01 -10.79
C VAL A 75 -6.37 13.90 -12.15
N SER A 76 -5.61 13.47 -13.16
CA SER A 76 -6.12 13.16 -14.49
C SER A 76 -6.29 11.65 -14.64
N THR A 77 -7.45 11.20 -15.12
CA THR A 77 -7.73 9.78 -15.34
C THR A 77 -7.55 9.41 -16.80
N ILE A 78 -6.73 8.38 -17.07
CA ILE A 78 -6.61 7.77 -18.39
C ILE A 78 -7.19 6.36 -18.38
N ARG A 79 -8.14 6.12 -19.27
CA ARG A 79 -8.85 4.84 -19.38
C ARG A 79 -8.33 3.99 -20.52
N HIS A 80 -7.99 2.74 -20.24
CA HIS A 80 -7.52 1.76 -21.23
C HIS A 80 -8.36 0.48 -21.19
N ILE A 81 -8.30 -0.35 -22.24
CA ILE A 81 -8.92 -1.67 -22.23
C ILE A 81 -7.87 -2.66 -21.72
N GLU A 82 -8.19 -3.37 -20.65
CA GLU A 82 -7.31 -4.38 -20.04
C GLU A 82 -7.79 -5.79 -20.40
N TRP A 83 -6.91 -6.55 -21.03
CA TRP A 83 -7.18 -7.94 -21.43
C TRP A 83 -6.38 -8.89 -20.52
N PRO A 84 -7.06 -9.66 -19.64
CA PRO A 84 -6.40 -10.44 -18.57
C PRO A 84 -5.33 -11.44 -19.01
N ASN A 85 -5.42 -11.94 -20.25
CA ASN A 85 -4.52 -12.97 -20.81
C ASN A 85 -3.78 -12.50 -22.07
N TRP A 86 -3.98 -11.24 -22.49
CA TRP A 86 -3.43 -10.71 -23.74
C TRP A 86 -2.69 -9.38 -23.48
N PRO A 87 -1.48 -9.43 -22.87
CA PRO A 87 -0.72 -8.24 -22.51
C PRO A 87 -0.44 -7.31 -23.70
N GLY A 88 -0.23 -7.88 -24.89
CA GLY A 88 -0.01 -7.12 -26.12
C GLY A 88 -1.21 -6.24 -26.48
N LEU A 89 -2.44 -6.72 -26.27
CA LEU A 89 -3.65 -5.94 -26.51
C LEU A 89 -3.80 -4.82 -25.47
N THR A 90 -3.52 -5.10 -24.21
CA THR A 90 -3.46 -4.08 -23.14
C THR A 90 -2.43 -3.00 -23.47
N LYS A 91 -1.20 -3.41 -23.85
CA LYS A 91 -0.13 -2.50 -24.30
C LYS A 91 -0.56 -1.64 -25.50
N ASN A 92 -1.21 -2.24 -26.49
CA ASN A 92 -1.71 -1.51 -27.66
C ASN A 92 -2.82 -0.52 -27.31
N SER A 93 -3.71 -0.88 -26.39
CA SER A 93 -4.71 0.05 -25.87
C SER A 93 -4.05 1.23 -25.18
N ILE A 94 -3.04 0.99 -24.34
CA ILE A 94 -2.30 2.03 -23.61
C ILE A 94 -1.55 2.94 -24.58
N LYS A 95 -0.87 2.37 -25.58
CA LYS A 95 -0.18 3.12 -26.65
C LYS A 95 -1.13 4.03 -27.44
N ARG A 96 -2.37 3.61 -27.66
CA ARG A 96 -3.38 4.44 -28.33
C ARG A 96 -3.82 5.62 -27.48
N VAL A 97 -4.01 5.41 -26.17
CA VAL A 97 -4.46 6.50 -25.28
C VAL A 97 -3.32 7.45 -24.89
N SER A 98 -2.07 6.96 -24.80
CA SER A 98 -0.90 7.80 -24.52
C SER A 98 -0.66 8.87 -25.59
N LYS A 99 -1.02 8.59 -26.85
CA LYS A 99 -0.96 9.57 -27.94
C LYS A 99 -2.02 10.67 -27.85
N LYS A 100 -3.18 10.35 -27.26
CA LYS A 100 -4.33 11.27 -27.15
C LYS A 100 -4.23 12.18 -25.94
N HIS A 101 -3.60 11.70 -24.87
CA HIS A 101 -3.42 12.49 -23.67
C HIS A 101 -2.32 13.52 -23.86
N ARG A 102 -2.63 14.79 -23.57
CA ARG A 102 -1.67 15.89 -23.57
C ARG A 102 -1.15 16.03 -22.16
N VAL A 103 0.15 15.85 -22.01
CA VAL A 103 0.89 16.05 -20.76
C VAL A 103 2.01 17.02 -21.10
N GLU A 104 2.25 17.99 -20.25
CA GLU A 104 3.40 18.88 -20.39
C GLU A 104 4.68 18.07 -20.16
N LYS A 105 5.81 18.48 -20.75
CA LYS A 105 7.06 17.73 -20.61
C LYS A 105 7.47 17.74 -19.12
N PRO A 106 7.54 16.59 -18.44
CA PRO A 106 8.07 16.52 -17.08
C PRO A 106 9.60 16.45 -17.10
N ASP A 107 10.25 16.67 -15.95
CA ASP A 107 11.68 16.43 -15.77
C ASP A 107 11.94 14.95 -15.44
N VAL A 108 11.01 14.31 -14.72
CA VAL A 108 11.08 12.89 -14.33
C VAL A 108 9.68 12.27 -14.30
N ILE A 109 9.59 10.98 -14.62
CA ILE A 109 8.36 10.20 -14.50
C ILE A 109 8.54 9.16 -13.39
N ILE A 110 7.59 9.11 -12.45
CA ILE A 110 7.57 8.11 -11.37
C ILE A 110 6.38 7.19 -11.58
N ALA A 111 6.62 5.90 -11.75
CA ALA A 111 5.59 4.89 -11.95
C ALA A 111 5.37 4.05 -10.69
N HIS A 112 4.17 4.10 -10.10
CA HIS A 112 3.76 3.17 -9.06
C HIS A 112 2.94 2.05 -9.65
N THR A 113 3.17 0.82 -9.21
CA THR A 113 2.50 -0.38 -9.73
C THR A 113 2.73 -0.59 -11.23
N LEU A 114 3.88 -1.21 -11.55
CA LEU A 114 4.38 -1.41 -12.91
C LEU A 114 3.34 -1.93 -13.90
N TRP A 115 2.46 -2.85 -13.48
CA TRP A 115 1.40 -3.33 -14.37
C TRP A 115 0.03 -2.70 -14.07
N PRO A 116 -0.62 -2.05 -15.06
CA PRO A 116 -0.15 -1.72 -16.40
C PRO A 116 0.43 -0.29 -16.50
N SER A 117 0.50 0.45 -15.38
CA SER A 117 0.83 1.87 -15.37
C SER A 117 2.26 2.16 -15.87
N GLY A 118 3.19 1.25 -15.59
CA GLY A 118 4.58 1.31 -16.07
C GLY A 118 4.70 1.27 -17.59
N ILE A 119 3.75 0.64 -18.30
CA ILE A 119 3.71 0.70 -19.78
C ILE A 119 3.49 2.13 -20.24
N LEU A 120 2.54 2.83 -19.63
CA LEU A 120 2.25 4.21 -19.98
C LEU A 120 3.44 5.10 -19.62
N ALA A 121 3.98 4.92 -18.41
CA ALA A 121 5.14 5.67 -17.94
C ALA A 121 6.35 5.51 -18.86
N SER A 122 6.71 4.28 -19.25
CA SER A 122 7.80 3.99 -20.19
C SER A 122 7.57 4.61 -21.58
N LEU A 123 6.35 4.56 -22.11
CA LEU A 123 6.02 5.21 -23.39
C LEU A 123 6.15 6.73 -23.32
N LEU A 124 5.75 7.35 -22.21
CA LEU A 124 5.87 8.80 -22.00
C LEU A 124 7.33 9.20 -21.76
N ALA A 125 8.07 8.44 -20.96
CA ALA A 125 9.49 8.68 -20.68
C ALA A 125 10.31 8.65 -21.97
N SER A 126 10.08 7.65 -22.82
CA SER A 126 10.71 7.54 -24.14
C SER A 126 10.31 8.70 -25.07
N ARG A 127 9.04 9.15 -25.02
CA ARG A 127 8.54 10.26 -25.84
C ARG A 127 9.18 11.59 -25.45
N PHE A 128 9.32 11.85 -24.15
CA PHE A 128 9.87 13.09 -23.62
C PHE A 128 11.39 13.06 -23.43
N LYS A 129 12.01 11.88 -23.53
CA LYS A 129 13.44 11.61 -23.27
C LYS A 129 13.84 12.03 -21.85
N VAL A 130 13.12 11.51 -20.86
CA VAL A 130 13.27 11.84 -19.44
C VAL A 130 13.43 10.56 -18.61
N PRO A 131 14.11 10.62 -17.46
CA PRO A 131 14.27 9.45 -16.58
C PRO A 131 12.93 8.90 -16.09
N LEU A 132 12.87 7.57 -15.99
CA LEU A 132 11.76 6.82 -15.42
C LEU A 132 12.21 6.16 -14.12
N ILE A 133 11.55 6.47 -13.00
CA ILE A 133 11.70 5.74 -11.74
C ILE A 133 10.49 4.82 -11.56
N SER A 134 10.73 3.54 -11.27
CA SER A 134 9.67 2.57 -11.06
C SER A 134 9.60 2.11 -9.61
N VAL A 135 8.43 2.18 -8.97
CA VAL A 135 8.21 1.81 -7.58
C VAL A 135 7.32 0.57 -7.47
N ILE A 136 7.83 -0.45 -6.78
CA ILE A 136 7.20 -1.76 -6.64
C ILE A 136 6.64 -1.96 -5.23
N HIS A 137 5.35 -2.30 -5.16
CA HIS A 137 4.60 -2.48 -3.90
C HIS A 137 4.26 -3.94 -3.56
N GLY A 138 4.85 -4.90 -4.28
CA GLY A 138 4.70 -6.34 -4.05
C GLY A 138 3.66 -7.03 -4.93
N HIS A 139 2.47 -6.44 -5.10
CA HIS A 139 1.44 -7.02 -5.97
C HIS A 139 1.93 -7.21 -7.42
N ASP A 140 2.71 -6.26 -7.94
CA ASP A 140 3.26 -6.31 -9.28
C ASP A 140 4.15 -7.53 -9.47
N ILE A 141 5.03 -7.79 -8.49
CA ILE A 141 5.97 -8.90 -8.50
C ILE A 141 5.21 -10.24 -8.38
N ASP A 142 4.28 -10.34 -7.45
CA ASP A 142 3.53 -11.58 -7.20
C ASP A 142 2.71 -12.02 -8.42
N VAL A 143 2.01 -11.08 -9.05
CA VAL A 143 1.20 -11.37 -10.24
C VAL A 143 2.10 -11.67 -11.44
N ALA A 144 3.27 -11.03 -11.55
CA ALA A 144 4.29 -11.40 -12.55
C ALA A 144 4.75 -12.85 -12.37
N TYR A 145 5.07 -13.27 -11.15
CA TYR A 145 5.61 -14.61 -10.89
C TYR A 145 4.59 -15.73 -11.15
N GLN A 146 3.31 -15.46 -10.95
CA GLN A 146 2.26 -16.44 -11.28
C GLN A 146 2.05 -16.60 -12.80
N LYS A 147 2.55 -15.68 -13.63
CA LYS A 147 2.30 -15.64 -15.08
C LYS A 147 3.57 -15.33 -15.86
N ASN A 148 4.23 -16.37 -16.39
CA ASN A 148 5.48 -16.26 -17.16
C ASN A 148 5.49 -15.19 -18.26
N TRP A 149 4.35 -14.93 -18.92
CA TRP A 149 4.25 -13.87 -19.93
C TRP A 149 4.28 -12.47 -19.32
N LEU A 150 3.67 -12.26 -18.17
CA LEU A 150 3.60 -10.97 -17.49
C LEU A 150 4.97 -10.61 -16.90
N LYS A 151 5.67 -11.62 -16.37
CA LYS A 151 7.07 -11.49 -15.93
C LYS A 151 7.94 -10.83 -17.00
N LYS A 152 7.89 -11.30 -18.26
CA LYS A 152 8.68 -10.71 -19.36
C LYS A 152 8.40 -9.21 -19.57
N HIS A 153 7.15 -8.78 -19.38
CA HIS A 153 6.79 -7.37 -19.51
C HIS A 153 7.29 -6.54 -18.33
N ILE A 154 7.17 -7.06 -17.10
CA ILE A 154 7.69 -6.39 -15.91
C ILE A 154 9.21 -6.31 -15.95
N ASP A 155 9.91 -7.39 -16.30
CA ASP A 155 11.37 -7.42 -16.50
C ASP A 155 11.83 -6.37 -17.51
N LEU A 156 11.10 -6.21 -18.63
CA LEU A 156 11.39 -5.17 -19.61
C LEU A 156 11.19 -3.75 -19.04
N LEU A 157 10.11 -3.52 -18.28
CA LEU A 157 9.84 -2.21 -17.68
C LEU A 157 10.89 -1.84 -16.62
N MET A 158 11.33 -2.81 -15.82
CA MET A 158 12.42 -2.62 -14.85
C MET A 158 13.70 -2.23 -15.58
N LYS A 159 14.08 -2.94 -16.65
CA LYS A 159 15.27 -2.60 -17.47
C LYS A 159 15.19 -1.24 -18.18
N GLN A 160 13.98 -0.74 -18.45
CA GLN A 160 13.77 0.56 -19.07
C GLN A 160 13.74 1.71 -18.05
N SER A 161 13.63 1.39 -16.77
CA SER A 161 13.66 2.38 -15.71
C SER A 161 15.10 2.81 -15.48
N HIS A 162 15.31 4.10 -15.26
CA HIS A 162 16.60 4.62 -14.81
C HIS A 162 16.94 4.06 -13.43
N GLU A 163 15.93 4.00 -12.54
CA GLU A 163 16.05 3.44 -11.20
C GLU A 163 14.78 2.64 -10.84
N VAL A 164 14.97 1.58 -10.04
CA VAL A 164 13.87 0.72 -9.58
C VAL A 164 13.88 0.66 -8.06
N ILE A 165 12.77 1.11 -7.47
CA ILE A 165 12.57 1.20 -6.02
C ILE A 165 11.69 0.04 -5.54
N ALA A 166 12.19 -0.72 -4.58
CA ALA A 166 11.41 -1.66 -3.78
C ALA A 166 11.04 -1.02 -2.43
N VAL A 167 9.81 -1.23 -1.97
CA VAL A 167 9.35 -0.67 -0.68
C VAL A 167 9.80 -1.45 0.55
N SER A 168 10.43 -2.61 0.37
CA SER A 168 11.00 -3.43 1.44
C SER A 168 12.14 -4.31 0.91
N HIS A 169 13.00 -4.79 1.81
CA HIS A 169 14.09 -5.70 1.43
C HIS A 169 13.58 -7.03 0.91
N ARG A 170 12.43 -7.52 1.39
CA ARG A 170 11.81 -8.76 0.89
C ARG A 170 11.42 -8.70 -0.59
N LEU A 171 11.14 -7.49 -1.09
CA LEU A 171 10.84 -7.26 -2.51
C LEU A 171 12.09 -6.95 -3.34
N GLN A 172 13.21 -6.64 -2.68
CA GLN A 172 14.45 -6.27 -3.35
C GLN A 172 14.96 -7.43 -4.20
N ARG A 173 15.35 -7.11 -5.43
CA ARG A 173 16.08 -7.99 -6.35
C ARG A 173 17.39 -7.32 -6.73
N GLN A 174 18.21 -8.00 -7.53
CA GLN A 174 19.39 -7.40 -8.12
C GLN A 174 19.01 -6.09 -8.83
N ASP A 175 19.84 -5.07 -8.67
CA ASP A 175 19.70 -3.74 -9.27
C ASP A 175 18.47 -2.93 -8.79
N MET A 176 18.00 -3.17 -7.56
CA MET A 176 16.94 -2.37 -6.93
C MET A 176 17.44 -1.64 -5.67
N ARG A 177 17.08 -0.36 -5.57
CA ARG A 177 17.24 0.44 -4.34
C ARG A 177 16.01 0.24 -3.44
N VAL A 178 16.20 0.23 -2.13
CA VAL A 178 15.09 0.11 -1.17
C VAL A 178 14.78 1.47 -0.54
N ILE A 179 13.58 1.97 -0.80
CA ILE A 179 13.02 3.16 -0.15
C ILE A 179 11.61 2.79 0.33
N PRO A 180 11.39 2.62 1.65
CA PRO A 180 10.08 2.25 2.17
C PRO A 180 9.09 3.40 2.06
N CYS A 181 7.80 3.08 2.24
CA CYS A 181 6.78 4.11 2.48
C CYS A 181 6.97 4.70 3.88
N HIS A 182 6.85 6.02 4.00
CA HIS A 182 6.82 6.66 5.31
C HIS A 182 5.47 6.45 5.99
N VAL A 183 5.46 6.57 7.32
CA VAL A 183 4.25 6.46 8.14
C VAL A 183 3.68 7.86 8.36
N SER A 184 2.45 8.09 7.89
CA SER A 184 1.84 9.42 7.80
C SER A 184 0.70 9.61 8.80
N VAL A 185 0.84 9.09 10.02
CA VAL A 185 -0.18 9.22 11.07
C VAL A 185 -0.20 10.66 11.58
N GLY A 186 -1.38 11.29 11.60
CA GLY A 186 -1.55 12.65 12.15
C GLY A 186 -1.14 12.72 13.62
N THR A 187 -0.55 13.83 14.03
CA THR A 187 0.00 14.03 15.39
C THR A 187 -1.02 13.80 16.50
N GLU A 188 -2.30 14.04 16.23
CA GLU A 188 -3.42 13.87 17.14
C GLU A 188 -3.78 12.42 17.44
N TRP A 189 -3.38 11.46 16.58
CA TRP A 189 -3.54 10.02 16.82
C TRP A 189 -2.28 9.37 17.38
N GLN A 190 -1.14 10.05 17.33
CA GLN A 190 0.13 9.50 17.80
C GLN A 190 0.15 9.39 19.32
N GLN A 191 0.46 8.20 19.83
CA GLN A 191 0.52 7.94 21.27
C GLN A 191 1.41 6.72 21.56
N PRO A 192 1.95 6.58 22.79
CA PRO A 192 2.72 5.41 23.16
C PRO A 192 1.89 4.13 23.08
N LEU A 193 2.56 2.99 22.88
CA LEU A 193 1.93 1.68 22.89
C LEU A 193 1.15 1.47 24.19
N ARG A 194 -0.13 1.15 24.04
CA ARG A 194 -1.02 0.88 25.17
C ARG A 194 -0.70 -0.49 25.75
N LYS A 195 -0.71 -0.52 27.08
CA LYS A 195 -0.74 -1.77 27.84
C LYS A 195 -2.19 -2.10 28.18
N TRP A 196 -2.53 -3.38 28.16
CA TRP A 196 -3.83 -3.85 28.60
C TRP A 196 -4.04 -3.50 30.09
N LYS A 197 -5.25 -3.05 30.43
CA LYS A 197 -5.62 -2.63 31.79
C LYS A 197 -6.89 -3.30 32.32
N GLY A 198 -7.55 -4.11 31.49
CA GLY A 198 -8.77 -4.82 31.88
C GLY A 198 -8.48 -6.08 32.67
N ASP A 199 -9.55 -6.67 33.21
CA ASP A 199 -9.47 -7.91 33.96
C ASP A 199 -9.23 -9.09 33.01
N TRP A 200 -8.19 -9.88 33.32
CA TRP A 200 -7.76 -11.01 32.48
C TRP A 200 -8.90 -11.99 32.22
N ARG A 201 -9.28 -12.15 30.94
CA ARG A 201 -10.38 -13.02 30.46
C ARG A 201 -11.78 -12.69 31.00
N ASN A 202 -11.95 -11.66 31.81
CA ASN A 202 -13.27 -11.21 32.26
C ASN A 202 -13.78 -10.06 31.38
N ASP A 203 -12.87 -9.16 31.00
CA ASP A 203 -13.18 -8.05 30.12
C ASP A 203 -13.11 -8.44 28.64
N ARG A 204 -13.88 -7.71 27.83
CA ARG A 204 -13.89 -7.85 26.39
C ARG A 204 -12.62 -7.25 25.79
N ILE A 205 -11.97 -8.00 24.91
CA ILE A 205 -10.88 -7.52 24.06
C ILE A 205 -11.40 -7.14 22.67
N GLU A 206 -10.95 -6.03 22.12
CA GLU A 206 -11.31 -5.57 20.78
C GLU A 206 -10.16 -5.79 19.80
N LEU A 207 -10.30 -6.81 18.96
CA LEU A 207 -9.38 -7.10 17.86
C LEU A 207 -9.72 -6.23 16.64
N LEU A 208 -8.70 -5.62 16.05
CA LEU A 208 -8.81 -4.90 14.79
C LEU A 208 -8.26 -5.74 13.64
N PHE A 209 -9.13 -6.08 12.68
CA PHE A 209 -8.74 -6.61 11.38
C PHE A 209 -8.70 -5.49 10.34
N PRO A 210 -7.52 -4.98 9.97
CA PRO A 210 -7.41 -3.70 9.29
C PRO A 210 -7.48 -3.83 7.76
N ALA A 211 -8.43 -4.63 7.26
CA ALA A 211 -8.61 -4.85 5.83
C ALA A 211 -10.04 -5.28 5.46
N ASP A 212 -10.35 -5.22 4.16
CA ASP A 212 -11.60 -5.73 3.62
C ASP A 212 -11.61 -7.28 3.64
N PRO A 213 -12.55 -7.93 4.35
CA PRO A 213 -12.64 -9.39 4.46
C PRO A 213 -12.81 -10.13 3.14
N ARG A 214 -13.34 -9.43 2.11
CA ARG A 214 -13.56 -10.00 0.77
C ARG A 214 -12.24 -10.29 0.05
N ARG A 215 -11.11 -9.81 0.58
CA ARG A 215 -9.78 -10.02 -0.01
C ARG A 215 -9.18 -11.34 0.50
N PRO A 216 -9.09 -12.37 -0.36
CA PRO A 216 -8.60 -13.69 0.07
C PRO A 216 -7.17 -13.65 0.60
N GLU A 217 -6.32 -12.78 0.03
CA GLU A 217 -4.94 -12.61 0.47
C GLU A 217 -4.82 -12.02 1.88
N LYS A 218 -5.86 -11.37 2.40
CA LYS A 218 -5.90 -10.83 3.77
C LYS A 218 -6.31 -11.87 4.81
N ASN A 219 -6.78 -13.05 4.37
CA ASN A 219 -7.05 -14.20 5.20
C ASN A 219 -7.89 -13.88 6.46
N HIS A 220 -9.08 -13.32 6.22
CA HIS A 220 -10.03 -13.01 7.30
C HIS A 220 -10.47 -14.26 8.07
N LEU A 221 -10.47 -15.43 7.42
CA LEU A 221 -10.80 -16.70 8.08
C LEU A 221 -9.83 -17.03 9.22
N LEU A 222 -8.52 -16.81 9.04
CA LEU A 222 -7.55 -17.01 10.10
C LEU A 222 -7.77 -16.05 11.27
N CYS A 223 -8.15 -14.80 10.99
CA CYS A 223 -8.51 -13.81 12.02
C CYS A 223 -9.72 -14.30 12.84
N LEU A 224 -10.79 -14.75 12.19
CA LEU A 224 -11.98 -15.29 12.85
C LEU A 224 -11.65 -16.52 13.70
N LYS A 225 -10.86 -17.46 13.16
CA LYS A 225 -10.45 -18.65 13.90
C LYS A 225 -9.55 -18.31 15.10
N THR A 226 -8.73 -17.27 15.00
CA THR A 226 -7.93 -16.76 16.13
C THR A 226 -8.84 -16.18 17.22
N GLY A 227 -9.89 -15.44 16.84
CA GLY A 227 -10.92 -14.98 17.77
C GLY A 227 -11.62 -16.15 18.48
N GLN A 228 -12.04 -17.18 17.73
CA GLN A 228 -12.65 -18.39 18.29
C GLN A 228 -11.72 -19.14 19.25
N GLU A 229 -10.42 -19.21 18.93
CA GLU A 229 -9.41 -19.78 19.81
C GLU A 229 -9.33 -19.00 21.14
N LEU A 230 -9.33 -17.67 21.11
CA LEU A 230 -9.37 -16.83 22.31
C LEU A 230 -10.67 -17.00 23.11
N GLU A 231 -11.82 -17.09 22.44
CA GLU A 231 -13.10 -17.38 23.09
C GLU A 231 -13.08 -18.73 23.81
N SER A 232 -12.47 -19.76 23.21
CA SER A 232 -12.31 -21.07 23.84
C SER A 232 -11.43 -21.05 25.10
N ARG A 233 -10.58 -20.02 25.24
CA ARG A 233 -9.72 -19.77 26.42
C ARG A 233 -10.40 -18.91 27.48
N GLY A 234 -11.63 -18.46 27.22
CA GLY A 234 -12.45 -17.66 28.13
C GLY A 234 -12.52 -16.17 27.82
N TRP A 235 -11.91 -15.69 26.73
CA TRP A 235 -12.02 -14.27 26.36
C TRP A 235 -13.38 -13.93 25.76
N GLN A 236 -13.87 -12.72 26.00
CA GLN A 236 -14.92 -12.13 25.18
C GLN A 236 -14.27 -11.33 24.05
N VAL A 237 -14.50 -11.72 22.80
CA VAL A 237 -13.78 -11.13 21.65
C VAL A 237 -14.71 -10.25 20.82
N GLY A 238 -14.38 -8.97 20.76
CA GLY A 238 -14.88 -8.06 19.74
C GLY A 238 -13.98 -8.07 18.51
N LEU A 239 -14.58 -8.00 17.32
CA LEU A 239 -13.84 -7.91 16.07
C LEU A 239 -14.32 -6.71 15.25
N THR A 240 -13.47 -5.70 15.14
CA THR A 240 -13.67 -4.57 14.24
C THR A 240 -12.98 -4.83 12.92
N VAL A 241 -13.74 -4.70 11.83
CA VAL A 241 -13.25 -4.86 10.46
C VAL A 241 -13.24 -3.52 9.73
N LEU A 242 -12.13 -3.19 9.08
CA LEU A 242 -12.02 -1.96 8.30
C LEU A 242 -12.41 -2.16 6.83
N LYS A 243 -13.57 -1.59 6.45
CA LYS A 243 -14.05 -1.57 5.07
C LYS A 243 -14.22 -0.14 4.58
N LYS A 244 -13.38 0.27 3.62
CA LYS A 244 -13.46 1.55 2.89
C LYS A 244 -13.65 2.79 3.77
N GLN A 245 -12.90 2.85 4.85
CA GLN A 245 -12.96 4.00 5.74
C GLN A 245 -12.00 5.09 5.26
N PRO A 246 -12.33 6.37 5.46
CA PRO A 246 -11.34 7.44 5.43
C PRO A 246 -10.19 7.12 6.40
N ARG A 247 -8.99 7.61 6.09
CA ARG A 247 -7.79 7.26 6.87
C ARG A 247 -7.87 7.72 8.33
N SER A 248 -8.48 8.88 8.61
CA SER A 248 -8.73 9.34 9.97
C SER A 248 -9.55 8.34 10.78
N VAL A 249 -10.62 7.80 10.19
CA VAL A 249 -11.46 6.78 10.83
C VAL A 249 -10.67 5.47 11.04
N VAL A 250 -9.74 5.12 10.14
CA VAL A 250 -8.84 3.98 10.35
C VAL A 250 -7.99 4.20 11.62
N TRP A 251 -7.42 5.40 11.79
CA TRP A 251 -6.64 5.74 12.97
C TRP A 251 -7.49 5.81 14.24
N ASP A 252 -8.72 6.36 14.19
CA ASP A 252 -9.66 6.34 15.32
C ASP A 252 -9.88 4.91 15.83
N ARG A 253 -10.05 3.95 14.90
CA ARG A 253 -10.21 2.54 15.27
C ARG A 253 -8.94 1.93 15.85
N MET A 254 -7.76 2.30 15.34
CA MET A 254 -6.49 1.88 15.91
C MET A 254 -6.29 2.47 17.32
N VAL A 255 -6.73 3.70 17.57
CA VAL A 255 -6.67 4.31 18.91
C VAL A 255 -7.56 3.57 19.92
N THR A 256 -8.67 2.99 19.48
CA THR A 256 -9.59 2.27 20.38
C THR A 256 -9.36 0.76 20.52
N ALA A 257 -8.74 0.12 19.52
CA ALA A 257 -8.58 -1.34 19.53
C ALA A 257 -7.49 -1.79 20.50
N ASP A 258 -7.65 -2.97 21.11
CA ASP A 258 -6.66 -3.52 22.03
C ASP A 258 -5.48 -4.15 21.28
N VAL A 259 -5.76 -4.83 20.17
CA VAL A 259 -4.73 -5.44 19.32
C VAL A 259 -5.13 -5.36 17.86
N THR A 260 -4.19 -4.93 17.00
CA THR A 260 -4.31 -5.07 15.55
C THR A 260 -3.75 -6.42 15.11
N LEU A 261 -4.57 -7.21 14.42
CA LEU A 261 -4.22 -8.55 13.98
C LEU A 261 -4.02 -8.61 12.46
N ILE A 262 -2.80 -8.97 12.04
CA ILE A 262 -2.41 -9.11 10.63
C ILE A 262 -2.28 -10.60 10.28
N THR A 263 -3.23 -11.12 9.53
CA THR A 263 -3.28 -12.54 9.11
C THR A 263 -2.97 -12.76 7.63
N SER A 264 -2.57 -11.71 6.92
CA SER A 264 -2.33 -11.73 5.48
C SER A 264 -1.41 -12.86 5.04
N THR A 265 -1.69 -13.47 3.89
CA THR A 265 -0.80 -14.47 3.27
C THR A 265 0.37 -13.84 2.53
N ARG A 266 0.26 -12.54 2.18
CA ARG A 266 1.30 -11.78 1.48
C ARG A 266 1.07 -10.28 1.61
N GLU A 267 2.16 -9.52 1.82
CA GLU A 267 2.23 -8.06 1.79
C GLU A 267 3.61 -7.60 1.34
N GLY A 268 3.70 -6.44 0.68
CA GLY A 268 4.99 -5.83 0.32
C GLY A 268 5.70 -5.19 1.52
N GLY A 269 4.92 -4.63 2.45
CA GLY A 269 5.36 -3.98 3.67
C GLY A 269 4.11 -3.39 4.33
N PRO A 270 3.52 -4.04 5.35
CA PRO A 270 2.22 -3.69 5.89
C PRO A 270 2.25 -2.31 6.55
N LEU A 271 1.94 -1.26 5.78
CA LEU A 271 1.88 0.12 6.29
C LEU A 271 0.92 0.23 7.46
N VAL A 272 -0.19 -0.50 7.40
CA VAL A 272 -1.23 -0.50 8.43
C VAL A 272 -0.76 -1.01 9.79
N ALA A 273 0.22 -1.92 9.81
CA ALA A 273 0.84 -2.37 11.06
C ALA A 273 1.70 -1.26 11.69
N LYS A 274 2.42 -0.51 10.85
CA LYS A 274 3.23 0.63 11.31
C LYS A 274 2.35 1.80 11.78
N GLU A 275 1.23 2.03 11.10
CA GLU A 275 0.21 2.99 11.53
C GLU A 275 -0.41 2.58 12.88
N ALA A 276 -0.73 1.30 13.07
CA ALA A 276 -1.26 0.78 14.33
C ALA A 276 -0.29 1.05 15.50
N VAL A 277 1.00 0.71 15.35
CA VAL A 277 2.03 1.01 16.35
C VAL A 277 2.14 2.50 16.64
N SER A 278 2.09 3.34 15.60
CA SER A 278 2.11 4.81 15.77
C SER A 278 0.89 5.34 16.52
N CYS A 279 -0.28 4.70 16.33
CA CYS A 279 -1.52 5.00 17.06
C CYS A 279 -1.55 4.37 18.46
N GLY A 280 -0.44 3.82 18.95
CA GLY A 280 -0.32 3.13 20.23
C GLY A 280 -1.08 1.80 20.32
N CYS A 281 -1.48 1.22 19.19
CA CYS A 281 -2.13 -0.09 19.15
C CYS A 281 -1.07 -1.18 18.98
N PRO A 282 -0.99 -2.14 19.92
CA PRO A 282 -0.16 -3.32 19.75
C PRO A 282 -0.52 -4.12 18.50
N VAL A 283 0.47 -4.80 17.92
CA VAL A 283 0.32 -5.57 16.68
C VAL A 283 0.74 -7.03 16.88
N VAL A 284 -0.14 -7.95 16.49
CA VAL A 284 0.18 -9.37 16.29
C VAL A 284 0.10 -9.66 14.79
N SER A 285 1.16 -10.24 14.23
CA SER A 285 1.26 -10.48 12.79
C SER A 285 1.89 -11.82 12.47
N VAL A 286 1.42 -12.43 11.38
CA VAL A 286 2.18 -13.46 10.67
C VAL A 286 3.39 -12.87 9.96
N ASP A 287 4.34 -13.69 9.52
CA ASP A 287 5.57 -13.23 8.85
C ASP A 287 5.34 -12.81 7.38
N VAL A 288 4.87 -11.57 7.20
CA VAL A 288 4.65 -10.94 5.88
C VAL A 288 5.44 -9.64 5.72
N GLY A 289 5.82 -9.34 4.47
CA GLY A 289 6.55 -8.11 4.14
C GLY A 289 7.83 -7.97 4.94
N ASP A 290 7.98 -6.85 5.63
CA ASP A 290 9.11 -6.49 6.49
C ASP A 290 8.82 -6.63 7.99
N ILE A 291 7.72 -7.29 8.39
CA ILE A 291 7.29 -7.39 9.80
C ILE A 291 8.42 -7.88 10.71
N SER A 292 9.06 -9.00 10.37
CA SER A 292 10.11 -9.59 11.20
C SER A 292 11.34 -8.69 11.35
N GLU A 293 11.57 -7.74 10.43
CA GLU A 293 12.72 -6.82 10.51
C GLU A 293 12.56 -5.74 11.58
N TRP A 294 11.32 -5.29 11.86
CA TRP A 294 11.09 -4.13 12.72
C TRP A 294 10.17 -4.42 13.91
N LEU A 295 9.29 -5.43 13.81
CA LEU A 295 8.44 -5.88 14.92
C LEU A 295 9.23 -6.78 15.89
N GLY A 296 10.35 -7.35 15.44
CA GLY A 296 11.22 -8.25 16.22
C GLY A 296 10.65 -9.66 16.44
N LYS A 297 9.34 -9.83 16.26
CA LYS A 297 8.65 -11.11 16.39
C LYS A 297 7.50 -11.23 15.40
N ALA A 298 7.40 -12.38 14.75
CA ALA A 298 6.26 -12.78 13.94
C ALA A 298 5.77 -14.15 14.42
N TYR A 299 4.50 -14.46 14.14
CA TYR A 299 3.85 -15.68 14.60
C TYR A 299 3.52 -16.61 13.43
N ASP A 300 3.47 -17.91 13.71
CA ASP A 300 2.99 -18.87 12.73
C ASP A 300 1.54 -18.55 12.33
N ALA A 301 1.20 -18.83 11.06
CA ALA A 301 -0.13 -18.59 10.51
C ALA A 301 -1.17 -19.62 10.99
N THR A 302 -1.26 -19.81 12.31
CA THR A 302 -2.21 -20.71 12.98
C THR A 302 -3.02 -19.95 14.03
N PRO A 303 -4.28 -20.32 14.28
CA PRO A 303 -5.10 -19.67 15.30
C PRO A 303 -4.46 -19.69 16.68
N LYS A 304 -3.87 -20.83 17.06
CA LYS A 304 -3.21 -21.03 18.35
C LYS A 304 -2.02 -20.08 18.53
N ALA A 305 -1.09 -20.04 17.56
CA ALA A 305 0.10 -19.21 17.67
C ALA A 305 -0.24 -17.71 17.73
N LEU A 306 -1.24 -17.26 16.97
CA LEU A 306 -1.70 -15.87 17.02
C LEU A 306 -2.42 -15.55 18.32
N ALA A 307 -3.25 -16.45 18.85
CA ALA A 307 -3.89 -16.29 20.16
C ALA A 307 -2.86 -16.26 21.30
N ASP A 308 -1.83 -17.12 21.23
CA ASP A 308 -0.70 -17.12 22.17
C ASP A 308 0.02 -15.76 22.13
N GLY A 309 0.24 -15.21 20.93
CA GLY A 309 0.84 -13.88 20.75
C GLY A 309 -0.02 -12.73 21.29
N ILE A 310 -1.34 -12.83 21.13
CA ILE A 310 -2.28 -11.85 21.71
C ILE A 310 -2.22 -11.89 23.24
N GLU A 311 -2.32 -13.07 23.85
CA GLU A 311 -2.23 -13.20 25.31
C GLU A 311 -0.87 -12.75 25.87
N GLU A 312 0.23 -13.04 25.16
CA GLU A 312 1.56 -12.55 25.52
C GLU A 312 1.61 -11.02 25.56
N ILE A 313 1.14 -10.34 24.51
CA ILE A 313 1.11 -8.88 24.44
C ILE A 313 0.18 -8.27 25.50
N LEU A 314 -0.98 -8.87 25.74
CA LEU A 314 -1.91 -8.39 26.76
C LEU A 314 -1.32 -8.54 28.17
N ARG A 315 -0.52 -9.58 28.43
CA ARG A 315 0.09 -9.82 29.74
C ARG A 315 1.33 -8.95 29.97
N ASP A 316 2.25 -8.96 29.00
CA ASP A 316 3.60 -8.44 29.18
C ASP A 316 3.76 -7.02 28.58
N GLY A 317 2.80 -6.61 27.73
CA GLY A 317 2.88 -5.41 26.92
C GLY A 317 3.72 -5.63 25.66
N GLN A 318 3.75 -4.62 24.80
CA GLN A 318 4.59 -4.60 23.60
C GLN A 318 5.47 -3.35 23.62
N GLU A 319 6.77 -3.51 23.41
CA GLU A 319 7.73 -2.41 23.34
C GLU A 319 8.38 -2.37 21.96
N ILE A 320 7.92 -1.45 21.12
CA ILE A 320 8.44 -1.26 19.77
C ILE A 320 8.66 0.22 19.54
N THR A 321 9.82 0.56 18.99
CA THR A 321 10.07 1.87 18.38
C THR A 321 10.21 1.66 16.88
N LEU A 322 9.38 2.36 16.09
CA LEU A 322 9.49 2.26 14.64
C LEU A 322 10.86 2.78 14.17
N PRO A 323 11.57 2.02 13.32
CA PRO A 323 12.83 2.45 12.76
C PRO A 323 12.74 3.81 12.05
N GLN A 324 13.77 4.65 12.21
CA GLN A 324 13.84 5.96 11.54
C GLN A 324 13.70 5.86 10.02
N LYS A 325 14.06 4.73 9.41
CA LYS A 325 13.88 4.48 7.96
C LYS A 325 12.43 4.62 7.47
N PHE A 326 11.44 4.63 8.37
CA PHE A 326 10.03 4.84 8.04
C PHE A 326 9.52 6.25 8.36
N SER A 327 10.37 7.14 8.88
CA SER A 327 10.01 8.52 9.19
C SER A 327 9.83 9.33 7.90
N PHE A 328 9.07 10.41 8.00
CA PHE A 328 8.92 11.36 6.91
C PHE A 328 10.28 11.92 6.46
N ASP A 329 11.14 12.28 7.42
CA ASP A 329 12.42 12.94 7.15
C ASP A 329 13.42 12.02 6.44
N ASP A 330 13.57 10.77 6.90
CA ASP A 330 14.53 9.82 6.28
C ASP A 330 14.08 9.44 4.87
N VAL A 331 12.78 9.18 4.68
CA VAL A 331 12.23 8.87 3.36
C VAL A 331 12.34 10.09 2.44
N SER A 332 12.11 11.30 2.95
CA SER A 332 12.29 12.56 2.21
C SER A 332 13.73 12.75 1.75
N LEU A 333 14.70 12.50 2.63
CA LEU A 333 16.12 12.58 2.29
C LEU A 333 16.49 11.59 1.19
N ARG A 334 16.08 10.32 1.30
CA ARG A 334 16.35 9.30 0.27
C ARG A 334 15.76 9.64 -1.09
N TRP A 335 14.55 10.19 -1.12
CA TRP A 335 13.92 10.64 -2.37
C TRP A 335 14.61 11.87 -2.95
N LYS A 336 14.99 12.82 -2.09
CA LYS A 336 15.78 13.98 -2.50
C LYS A 336 17.11 13.55 -3.14
N ASP A 337 17.88 12.71 -2.46
CA ASP A 337 19.17 12.19 -2.95
C ASP A 337 19.01 11.45 -4.29
N LEU A 338 17.95 10.65 -4.41
CA LEU A 338 17.64 9.95 -5.66
C LEU A 338 17.34 10.93 -6.80
N LEU A 339 16.49 11.94 -6.56
CA LEU A 339 16.10 12.91 -7.58
C LEU A 339 17.24 13.84 -7.98
N GLU A 340 18.12 14.19 -7.05
CA GLU A 340 19.32 15.00 -7.32
C GLU A 340 20.40 14.22 -8.09
N SER A 341 20.34 12.88 -8.09
CA SER A 341 21.28 12.02 -8.83
C SER A 341 20.90 11.76 -10.30
N LEU A 342 19.72 12.19 -10.74
CA LEU A 342 19.23 12.08 -12.12
C LEU A 342 19.89 13.09 -13.05
#